data_AF-A0A9W7CJT8-F1
#
_entry.id   AF-A0A9W7CJT8-F1
#
_cell.length_a   1.000
_cell.length_b   1.000
_cell.length_c   1.000
_cell.angle_alpha   90.00
_cell.angle_beta   90.00
_cell.angle_gamma   90.00
#
_symmetry.space_group_name_H-M   'P 1'
#
loop_
_entity.id
_entity.type
_entity.pdbx_description
1 polymer ?
#
loop_
_entity_poly.entity_id
_entity_poly.type
_entity_poly.pdbx_seq_one_letter_code
_entity_poly.pdbx_strand_id
1 'polypeptide(L)'
;MRDSESFGALLRVLDSSSRISRLLGELEKAEKNKASVSGVNVDIDSSLPSPNPEALPPHSKILYGNVILTCRKCADCGAEEHARAFVQAPPLSVVLCSNRLESEAETEEVLLHELIHLYDLSVKKLDFTSCNQLAYSEVRANRESECKIGNFNYLSNFCRGSRDRLAAAAQAVSSAPGATAATSPAVASSPPSSYVSSLSARFSNGYNNWCTDRLKDCTRQAAYYATSNMYPLKSRDCVSEAFEKAFKDMEPWGGPENATTSNTPNGPKKGT
;
A
#
# COMPACT_ATOMS: atom_id res chain seq x y z
N MET A 1 21.82 -5.67 8.62
CA MET A 1 21.43 -7.01 9.15
C MET A 1 22.37 -8.08 8.61
N ARG A 2 22.56 -9.18 9.34
CA ARG A 2 23.13 -10.42 8.76
C ARG A 2 22.09 -11.11 7.87
N ASP A 3 22.50 -11.89 6.87
CA ASP A 3 21.57 -12.50 5.89
C ASP A 3 20.43 -13.31 6.55
N SER A 4 20.72 -14.02 7.65
CA SER A 4 19.72 -14.75 8.44
C SER A 4 18.71 -13.85 9.15
N GLU A 5 19.12 -12.65 9.57
CA GLU A 5 18.24 -11.66 10.20
C GLU A 5 17.30 -11.04 9.16
N SER A 6 17.81 -10.72 7.96
CA SER A 6 16.99 -10.19 6.86
C SER A 6 15.96 -11.21 6.38
N PHE A 7 16.32 -12.50 6.34
CA PHE A 7 15.35 -13.55 6.02
C PHE A 7 14.30 -13.76 7.13
N GLY A 8 14.72 -13.70 8.40
CA GLY A 8 13.78 -13.74 9.52
C GLY A 8 12.82 -12.55 9.51
N ALA A 9 13.29 -11.36 9.15
CA ALA A 9 12.47 -10.17 8.96
C ALA A 9 11.42 -10.39 7.87
N LEU A 10 11.83 -10.94 6.71
CA LEU A 10 10.91 -11.29 5.62
C LEU A 10 9.78 -12.20 6.10
N LEU A 11 10.08 -13.28 6.82
CA LEU A 11 9.07 -14.21 7.34
C LEU A 11 8.08 -13.52 8.30
N ARG A 12 8.57 -12.67 9.20
CA ARG A 12 7.70 -11.92 10.13
C ARG A 12 6.82 -10.90 9.43
N VAL A 13 7.35 -10.23 8.40
CA VAL A 13 6.60 -9.30 7.54
C VAL A 13 5.47 -10.04 6.80
N LEU A 14 5.76 -11.21 6.24
CA LEU A 14 4.77 -12.03 5.53
C LEU A 14 3.65 -12.55 6.45
N ASP A 15 3.97 -12.86 7.70
CA ASP A 15 2.98 -13.31 8.70
C ASP A 15 2.12 -12.16 9.25
N SER A 16 2.72 -10.98 9.48
CA SER A 16 2.07 -9.86 10.18
C SER A 16 1.36 -8.87 9.26
N SER A 17 1.77 -8.72 7.99
CA SER A 17 1.25 -7.67 7.12
C SER A 17 0.00 -8.11 6.34
N SER A 18 -1.17 -7.73 6.85
CA SER A 18 -2.47 -7.95 6.17
C SER A 18 -2.51 -7.40 4.74
N ARG A 19 -1.73 -6.35 4.44
CA ARG A 19 -1.68 -5.74 3.11
C ARG A 19 -0.94 -6.61 2.12
N ILE A 20 0.20 -7.15 2.53
CA ILE A 20 1.01 -8.09 1.74
C ILE A 20 0.22 -9.37 1.50
N SER A 21 -0.42 -9.93 2.54
CA SER A 21 -1.24 -11.14 2.40
C SER A 21 -2.39 -10.95 1.40
N ARG A 22 -3.02 -9.76 1.38
CA ARG A 22 -4.05 -9.43 0.38
C ARG A 22 -3.50 -9.40 -1.05
N LEU A 23 -2.35 -8.76 -1.28
CA LEU A 23 -1.73 -8.70 -2.61
C LEU A 23 -1.35 -10.10 -3.11
N LEU A 24 -0.70 -10.91 -2.26
CA LEU A 24 -0.33 -12.28 -2.59
C LEU A 24 -1.57 -13.12 -2.94
N GLY A 25 -2.67 -12.96 -2.21
CA GLY A 25 -3.93 -13.64 -2.52
C GLY A 25 -4.55 -13.23 -3.87
N GLU A 26 -4.47 -11.95 -4.25
CA GLU A 26 -4.94 -11.49 -5.56
C GLU A 26 -4.05 -11.99 -6.72
N LEU A 27 -2.74 -12.06 -6.50
CA LEU A 27 -1.79 -12.63 -7.45
C LEU A 27 -2.08 -14.12 -7.70
N GLU A 28 -2.30 -14.89 -6.65
CA GLU A 28 -2.65 -16.31 -6.75
C GLU A 28 -3.96 -16.53 -7.52
N LYS A 29 -4.98 -15.70 -7.28
CA LYS A 29 -6.25 -15.75 -8.03
C LYS A 29 -6.04 -15.46 -9.52
N ALA A 30 -5.23 -14.46 -9.85
CA ALA A 30 -4.96 -14.09 -11.24
C ALA A 30 -4.22 -15.20 -12.00
N GLU A 31 -3.41 -16.00 -11.32
CA GLU A 31 -2.72 -17.15 -11.91
C GLU A 31 -3.65 -18.35 -12.13
N LYS A 32 -4.53 -18.66 -11.16
CA LYS A 32 -5.57 -19.69 -11.35
C LYS A 32 -6.45 -19.39 -12.56
N ASN A 33 -6.76 -18.12 -12.78
CA ASN A 33 -7.51 -17.66 -13.96
C ASN A 33 -6.72 -17.73 -15.28
N LYS A 34 -5.38 -17.82 -15.24
CA LYS A 34 -4.55 -18.11 -16.42
C LYS A 34 -4.45 -19.62 -16.69
N ALA A 35 -4.32 -20.42 -15.64
CA ALA A 35 -4.23 -21.88 -15.74
C ALA A 35 -5.52 -22.53 -16.27
N SER A 36 -6.68 -21.88 -16.13
CA SER A 36 -7.93 -22.29 -16.78
C SER A 36 -7.95 -22.05 -18.30
N VAL A 37 -6.93 -21.40 -18.88
CA VAL A 37 -6.81 -21.11 -20.32
C VAL A 37 -5.64 -21.86 -20.98
N SER A 38 -4.73 -22.46 -20.22
CA SER A 38 -3.78 -23.44 -20.77
C SER A 38 -3.53 -24.58 -19.79
N GLY A 39 -4.03 -25.77 -20.12
CA GLY A 39 -3.73 -26.99 -19.39
C GLY A 39 -2.24 -27.31 -19.46
N VAL A 40 -1.52 -26.97 -18.39
CA VAL A 40 -0.22 -27.53 -18.06
C VAL A 40 -0.23 -27.80 -16.55
N ASN A 41 -0.28 -29.08 -16.19
CA ASN A 41 -0.04 -29.52 -14.82
C ASN A 41 1.46 -29.38 -14.53
N VAL A 42 1.80 -28.70 -13.44
CA VAL A 42 3.13 -28.78 -12.83
C VAL A 42 2.93 -29.43 -11.47
N ASP A 43 3.48 -30.63 -11.33
CA ASP A 43 3.49 -31.40 -10.08
C ASP A 43 4.25 -30.64 -8.99
N ILE A 44 3.60 -30.43 -7.85
CA ILE A 44 4.20 -29.86 -6.64
C ILE A 44 4.59 -31.03 -5.73
N ASP A 45 5.90 -31.32 -5.66
CA ASP A 45 6.46 -32.19 -4.63
C ASP A 45 6.38 -31.47 -3.27
N SER A 46 5.62 -32.07 -2.36
CA SER A 46 5.28 -31.55 -1.03
C SER A 46 6.17 -32.13 0.08
N SER A 47 7.36 -32.62 -0.26
CA SER A 47 8.30 -33.21 0.70
C SER A 47 9.48 -32.30 1.05
N LEU A 48 9.23 -31.18 1.74
CA LEU A 48 10.29 -30.43 2.41
C LEU A 48 10.28 -30.68 3.93
N PRO A 49 11.35 -31.26 4.50
CA PRO A 49 11.47 -31.47 5.93
C PRO A 49 11.68 -30.14 6.69
N SER A 50 11.16 -30.10 7.92
CA SER A 50 11.25 -28.98 8.86
C SER A 50 12.71 -28.46 8.99
N PRO A 51 12.96 -27.15 8.83
CA PRO A 51 14.34 -26.64 8.79
C PRO A 51 14.97 -26.60 10.19
N ASN A 52 16.14 -27.21 10.26
CA ASN A 52 17.11 -27.09 11.35
C ASN A 52 17.69 -25.65 11.36
N PRO A 53 17.69 -24.92 12.49
CA PRO A 53 17.96 -23.47 12.50
C PRO A 53 19.41 -23.02 12.22
N GLU A 54 20.35 -23.90 11.83
CA GLU A 54 21.79 -23.59 11.91
C GLU A 54 22.58 -23.62 10.59
N ALA A 55 21.91 -23.69 9.43
CA ALA A 55 22.56 -23.43 8.14
C ALA A 55 21.55 -22.99 7.06
N LEU A 56 21.13 -21.73 7.10
CA LEU A 56 20.39 -21.14 5.98
C LEU A 56 21.34 -20.99 4.77
N PRO A 57 21.01 -21.54 3.58
CA PRO A 57 21.82 -21.36 2.38
C PRO A 57 21.96 -19.86 2.04
N PRO A 58 23.00 -19.46 1.28
CA PRO A 58 23.29 -18.05 0.94
C PRO A 58 22.17 -17.33 0.16
N HIS A 59 21.13 -18.08 -0.23
CA HIS A 59 19.91 -17.60 -0.85
C HIS A 59 18.73 -18.27 -0.17
N SER A 60 17.85 -17.48 0.44
CA SER A 60 16.61 -18.01 0.99
C SER A 60 15.49 -17.71 0.01
N LYS A 61 14.87 -18.77 -0.51
CA LYS A 61 13.80 -18.71 -1.49
C LYS A 61 12.51 -19.19 -0.84
N ILE A 62 11.43 -18.42 -1.00
CA ILE A 62 10.10 -18.82 -0.58
C ILE A 62 9.17 -18.79 -1.80
N LEU A 63 8.35 -19.82 -1.91
CA LEU A 63 7.27 -19.88 -2.88
C LEU A 63 5.96 -19.52 -2.18
N TYR A 64 5.34 -18.41 -2.59
CA TYR A 64 4.02 -17.98 -2.14
C TYR A 64 3.05 -18.03 -3.32
N GLY A 65 2.19 -19.06 -3.39
CA GLY A 65 1.43 -19.32 -4.61
C GLY A 65 2.39 -19.65 -5.75
N ASN A 66 2.33 -18.92 -6.87
CA ASN A 66 3.38 -19.00 -7.91
C ASN A 66 4.31 -17.76 -7.94
N VAL A 67 4.23 -16.90 -6.93
CA VAL A 67 5.19 -15.80 -6.74
C VAL A 67 6.41 -16.34 -6.00
N ILE A 68 7.58 -16.16 -6.61
CA ILE A 68 8.85 -16.50 -5.99
C ILE A 68 9.40 -15.26 -5.26
N LEU A 69 9.62 -15.37 -3.96
CA LEU A 69 10.34 -14.37 -3.16
C LEU A 69 11.73 -14.89 -2.87
N THR A 70 12.76 -14.12 -3.24
CA THR A 70 14.16 -14.48 -2.99
C THR A 70 14.84 -13.41 -2.16
N CYS A 71 15.42 -13.79 -1.03
CA CYS A 71 16.27 -12.92 -0.22
C CYS A 71 17.73 -13.32 -0.44
N ARG A 72 18.55 -12.39 -0.94
CA ARG A 72 19.98 -12.62 -1.21
C ARG A 72 20.79 -11.35 -1.12
N LYS A 73 22.11 -11.48 -1.04
CA LYS A 73 23.02 -10.35 -1.29
C LYS A 73 22.95 -9.94 -2.76
N CYS A 74 22.78 -8.64 -2.98
CA CYS A 74 22.83 -8.02 -4.30
C CYS A 74 24.23 -7.46 -4.57
N ALA A 75 24.60 -7.37 -5.84
CA ALA A 75 25.90 -6.84 -6.24
C ALA A 75 26.00 -5.34 -5.95
N ASP A 76 27.15 -4.88 -5.48
CA ASP A 76 27.47 -3.47 -5.23
C ASP A 76 27.98 -2.74 -6.49
N CYS A 77 27.64 -3.27 -7.68
CA CYS A 77 27.94 -2.64 -8.95
C CYS A 77 26.91 -3.03 -10.01
N GLY A 78 26.80 -2.20 -11.05
CA GLY A 78 25.91 -2.45 -12.18
C GLY A 78 24.44 -2.15 -11.87
N ALA A 79 23.53 -2.82 -12.57
CA ALA A 79 22.09 -2.56 -12.44
C ALA A 79 21.53 -2.84 -11.04
N GLU A 80 22.20 -3.71 -10.27
CA GLU A 80 21.80 -4.01 -8.90
C GLU A 80 22.31 -2.98 -7.89
N GLU A 81 23.31 -2.14 -8.19
CA GLU A 81 24.11 -1.37 -7.21
C GLU A 81 23.31 -0.57 -6.18
N HIS A 82 22.20 0.03 -6.60
CA HIS A 82 21.36 0.85 -5.72
C HIS A 82 19.99 0.24 -5.41
N ALA A 83 19.71 -0.96 -5.93
CA ALA A 83 18.42 -1.61 -5.73
C ALA A 83 18.30 -2.17 -4.30
N ARG A 84 17.23 -1.82 -3.58
CA ARG A 84 16.86 -2.50 -2.31
C ARG A 84 16.08 -3.79 -2.58
N ALA A 85 15.34 -3.80 -3.68
CA ALA A 85 14.71 -4.95 -4.27
C ALA A 85 14.42 -4.68 -5.76
N PHE A 86 13.95 -5.70 -6.47
CA PHE A 86 13.47 -5.57 -7.83
C PHE A 86 12.59 -6.77 -8.24
N VAL A 87 11.71 -6.52 -9.22
CA VAL A 87 10.95 -7.54 -9.94
C VAL A 87 11.77 -8.15 -11.07
N GLN A 88 11.68 -9.47 -11.23
CA GLN A 88 12.15 -10.20 -12.41
C GLN A 88 11.00 -10.90 -13.13
N ALA A 89 11.09 -11.03 -14.45
CA ALA A 89 10.18 -11.83 -15.27
C ALA A 89 10.88 -12.29 -16.57
N PRO A 90 10.65 -13.54 -17.07
CA PRO A 90 9.98 -14.70 -16.46
C PRO A 90 10.96 -15.70 -15.78
N PRO A 91 10.57 -16.41 -14.69
CA PRO A 91 9.28 -16.35 -13.98
C PRO A 91 9.11 -15.06 -13.17
N LEU A 92 7.86 -14.72 -12.82
CA LEU A 92 7.57 -13.55 -11.98
C LEU A 92 8.11 -13.79 -10.56
N SER A 93 9.08 -12.98 -10.16
CA SER A 93 9.70 -13.09 -8.84
C SER A 93 10.12 -11.73 -8.29
N VAL A 94 10.17 -11.63 -6.97
CA VAL A 94 10.74 -10.48 -6.25
C VAL A 94 12.08 -10.91 -5.65
N VAL A 95 13.11 -10.11 -5.88
CA VAL A 95 14.41 -10.26 -5.23
C VAL A 95 14.58 -9.14 -4.21
N LEU A 96 14.79 -9.49 -2.94
CA LEU A 96 15.11 -8.58 -1.84
C LEU A 96 16.62 -8.62 -1.56
N CYS A 97 17.26 -7.45 -1.52
CA CYS A 97 18.70 -7.33 -1.29
C CYS A 97 19.01 -7.34 0.21
N SER A 98 19.38 -8.50 0.75
CA SER A 98 19.59 -8.72 2.20
C SER A 98 20.64 -7.79 2.80
N ASN A 99 21.64 -7.37 2.01
CA ASN A 99 22.69 -6.43 2.39
C ASN A 99 22.23 -4.96 2.47
N ARG A 100 20.98 -4.64 2.13
CA ARG A 100 20.46 -3.26 2.06
C ARG A 100 19.14 -3.05 2.80
N LEU A 101 18.71 -4.05 3.55
CA LEU A 101 17.53 -3.99 4.42
C LEU A 101 17.99 -4.10 5.86
N GLU A 102 17.66 -3.10 6.67
CA GLU A 102 18.14 -2.98 8.05
C GLU A 102 17.04 -3.30 9.07
N SER A 103 15.77 -3.31 8.66
CA SER A 103 14.64 -3.54 9.54
C SER A 103 13.47 -4.28 8.88
N GLU A 104 12.56 -4.80 9.71
CA GLU A 104 11.28 -5.34 9.26
C GLU A 104 10.40 -4.28 8.60
N ALA A 105 10.44 -3.03 9.09
CA ALA A 105 9.67 -1.94 8.52
C ALA A 105 10.13 -1.61 7.08
N GLU A 106 11.44 -1.57 6.86
CA GLU A 106 12.01 -1.42 5.51
C GLU A 106 11.72 -2.62 4.63
N THR A 107 11.80 -3.84 5.19
CA THR A 107 11.46 -5.05 4.46
C THR A 107 9.99 -5.03 4.03
N GLU A 108 9.07 -4.62 4.90
CA GLU A 108 7.65 -4.46 4.56
C GLU A 108 7.43 -3.38 3.51
N GLU A 109 8.08 -2.21 3.66
CA GLU A 109 8.01 -1.12 2.67
C GLU A 109 8.43 -1.62 1.29
N VAL A 110 9.65 -2.14 1.18
CA VAL A 110 10.24 -2.57 -0.09
C VAL A 110 9.46 -3.74 -0.68
N LEU A 111 9.09 -4.75 0.12
CA LEU A 111 8.30 -5.88 -0.38
C LEU A 111 6.92 -5.42 -0.88
N LEU A 112 6.26 -4.51 -0.16
CA LEU A 112 4.97 -3.98 -0.59
C LEU A 112 5.09 -3.19 -1.91
N HIS A 113 6.17 -2.43 -2.09
CA HIS A 113 6.47 -1.72 -3.33
C HIS A 113 6.53 -2.70 -4.52
N GLU A 114 7.38 -3.72 -4.42
CA GLU A 114 7.57 -4.70 -5.49
C GLU A 114 6.31 -5.53 -5.77
N LEU A 115 5.55 -5.90 -4.73
CA LEU A 115 4.31 -6.66 -4.91
C LEU A 115 3.23 -5.86 -5.63
N ILE A 116 3.22 -4.53 -5.51
CA ILE A 116 2.32 -3.70 -6.33
C ILE A 116 2.71 -3.78 -7.80
N HIS A 117 4.00 -3.74 -8.14
CA HIS A 117 4.43 -3.97 -9.52
C HIS A 117 4.02 -5.34 -10.05
N LEU A 118 4.15 -6.40 -9.25
CA LEU A 118 3.68 -7.74 -9.65
C LEU A 118 2.17 -7.75 -9.88
N TYR A 119 1.39 -7.10 -9.01
CA TYR A 119 -0.06 -6.98 -9.15
C TYR A 119 -0.41 -6.22 -10.44
N ASP A 120 0.33 -5.18 -10.76
CA ASP A 120 0.09 -4.34 -11.93
C ASP A 120 0.37 -5.06 -13.23
N LEU A 121 1.47 -5.80 -13.28
CA LEU A 121 1.82 -6.66 -14.41
C LEU A 121 0.83 -7.83 -14.55
N SER A 122 0.48 -8.49 -13.44
CA SER A 122 -0.21 -9.77 -13.47
C SER A 122 -1.73 -9.65 -13.50
N VAL A 123 -2.28 -8.70 -12.74
CA VAL A 123 -3.72 -8.49 -12.57
C VAL A 123 -4.19 -7.38 -13.49
N LYS A 124 -3.57 -6.20 -13.42
CA LYS A 124 -3.97 -5.05 -14.25
C LYS A 124 -3.44 -5.09 -15.68
N LYS A 125 -2.53 -6.02 -15.98
CA LYS A 125 -1.92 -6.21 -17.31
C LYS A 125 -1.22 -4.96 -17.82
N LEU A 126 -0.57 -4.22 -16.93
CA LEU A 126 0.23 -3.06 -17.32
C LEU A 126 1.47 -3.50 -18.10
N ASP A 127 1.88 -2.67 -19.04
CA ASP A 127 3.06 -2.85 -19.87
C ASP A 127 4.15 -1.85 -19.46
N PHE A 128 5.19 -2.32 -18.78
CA PHE A 128 6.28 -1.47 -18.29
C PHE A 128 7.22 -0.97 -19.40
N THR A 129 7.05 -1.44 -20.64
CA THR A 129 7.70 -0.83 -21.82
C THR A 129 7.03 0.48 -22.24
N SER A 130 5.85 0.78 -21.69
CA SER A 130 5.19 2.08 -21.80
C SER A 130 5.54 2.95 -20.59
N CYS A 131 6.15 4.10 -20.85
CA CYS A 131 6.52 5.07 -19.81
C CYS A 131 5.32 5.49 -18.93
N ASN A 132 4.14 5.70 -19.53
CA ASN A 132 2.93 6.09 -18.78
C ASN A 132 2.42 4.98 -17.87
N GLN A 133 2.54 3.72 -18.29
CA GLN A 133 2.08 2.58 -17.49
C GLN A 133 3.09 2.19 -16.40
N LEU A 134 4.39 2.32 -16.67
CA LEU A 134 5.40 2.24 -15.62
C LEU A 134 5.16 3.34 -14.58
N ALA A 135 5.06 4.61 -15.00
CA ALA A 135 4.80 5.74 -14.11
C ALA A 135 3.51 5.57 -13.29
N TYR A 136 2.47 4.99 -13.89
CA TYR A 136 1.24 4.62 -13.18
C TYR A 136 1.51 3.65 -12.03
N SER A 137 2.29 2.60 -12.31
CA SER A 137 2.65 1.60 -11.30
C SER A 137 3.53 2.20 -10.21
N GLU A 138 4.51 3.03 -10.58
CA GLU A 138 5.38 3.76 -9.64
C GLU A 138 4.60 4.66 -8.69
N VAL A 139 3.62 5.42 -9.20
CA VAL A 139 2.76 6.25 -8.34
C VAL A 139 2.01 5.41 -7.32
N ARG A 140 1.48 4.25 -7.73
CA ARG A 140 0.76 3.35 -6.81
C ARG A 140 1.70 2.69 -5.81
N ALA A 141 2.84 2.18 -6.27
CA ALA A 141 3.84 1.56 -5.41
C ALA A 141 4.32 2.53 -4.33
N ASN A 142 4.72 3.74 -4.72
CA ASN A 142 5.23 4.77 -3.81
C ASN A 142 4.17 5.29 -2.82
N ARG A 143 2.92 5.50 -3.26
CA ARG A 143 1.82 5.93 -2.36
C ARG A 143 1.62 4.94 -1.21
N GLU A 144 1.74 3.66 -1.52
CA GLU A 144 1.35 2.58 -0.62
C GLU A 144 2.49 2.08 0.28
N SER A 145 3.73 2.21 -0.18
CA SER A 145 4.94 1.71 0.50
C SER A 145 5.76 2.83 1.15
N GLU A 146 6.44 3.64 0.33
CA GLU A 146 7.46 4.60 0.77
C GLU A 146 6.86 5.89 1.35
N CYS A 147 5.82 6.41 0.71
CA CYS A 147 5.17 7.64 1.10
C CYS A 147 4.07 7.39 2.15
N LYS A 148 4.46 6.92 3.33
CA LYS A 148 3.55 6.83 4.49
C LYS A 148 3.53 8.15 5.25
N ILE A 149 2.34 8.71 5.49
CA ILE A 149 2.16 9.87 6.38
C ILE A 149 2.76 9.60 7.78
N GLY A 150 2.86 8.33 8.18
CA GLY A 150 3.50 7.85 9.40
C GLY A 150 4.99 8.18 9.55
N ASN A 151 5.76 8.28 8.45
CA ASN A 151 7.20 8.53 8.49
C ASN A 151 7.56 9.99 8.84
N PHE A 152 6.59 10.90 8.78
CA PHE A 152 6.72 12.23 9.38
C PHE A 152 6.16 12.15 10.82
N ASN A 153 6.94 11.66 11.78
CA ASN A 153 6.53 11.42 13.17
C ASN A 153 5.80 12.61 13.85
N TYR A 154 6.09 13.85 13.42
CA TYR A 154 5.42 15.05 13.91
C TYR A 154 4.08 15.34 13.17
N LEU A 155 3.99 15.01 11.89
CA LEU A 155 2.77 15.18 11.07
C LEU A 155 1.80 14.01 11.21
N SER A 156 2.25 12.80 11.52
CA SER A 156 1.41 11.61 11.54
C SER A 156 0.32 11.69 12.61
N ASN A 157 0.67 12.17 13.81
CA ASN A 157 -0.28 12.49 14.89
C ASN A 157 -1.19 13.67 14.53
N PHE A 158 -0.65 14.66 13.82
CA PHE A 158 -1.38 15.84 13.37
C PHE A 158 -2.44 15.49 12.31
N CYS A 159 -2.11 14.64 11.34
CA CYS A 159 -3.01 14.15 10.30
C CYS A 159 -3.99 13.08 10.82
N ARG A 160 -3.58 12.16 11.72
CA ARG A 160 -4.49 11.20 12.39
C ARG A 160 -5.53 11.89 13.27
N GLY A 161 -5.10 12.81 14.14
CA GLY A 161 -6.00 13.52 15.06
C GLY A 161 -7.09 14.31 14.34
N SER A 162 -6.79 14.79 13.13
CA SER A 162 -7.76 15.51 12.29
C SER A 162 -8.77 14.56 11.67
N ARG A 163 -8.34 13.42 11.12
CA ARG A 163 -9.22 12.40 10.53
C ARG A 163 -10.20 11.81 11.54
N ASP A 164 -9.74 11.54 12.77
CA ASP A 164 -10.59 11.01 13.84
C ASP A 164 -11.62 12.06 14.31
N ARG A 165 -11.24 13.34 14.39
CA ARG A 165 -12.16 14.44 14.72
C ARG A 165 -13.20 14.70 13.63
N LEU A 166 -12.84 14.55 12.35
CA LEU A 166 -13.78 14.66 11.23
C LEU A 166 -14.73 13.48 11.16
N ALA A 167 -14.25 12.26 11.39
CA ALA A 167 -15.10 11.08 11.50
C ALA A 167 -16.09 11.22 12.68
N ALA A 168 -15.60 11.70 13.83
CA ALA A 168 -16.45 11.99 14.99
C ALA A 168 -17.45 13.14 14.73
N ALA A 169 -17.03 14.21 14.05
CA ALA A 169 -17.91 15.32 13.68
C ALA A 169 -18.98 14.89 12.67
N ALA A 170 -18.63 14.09 11.66
CA ALA A 170 -19.58 13.53 10.71
C ALA A 170 -20.60 12.61 11.41
N GLN A 171 -20.14 11.77 12.34
CA GLN A 171 -21.01 10.94 13.18
C GLN A 171 -21.91 11.77 14.10
N ALA A 172 -21.41 12.88 14.66
CA ALA A 172 -22.21 13.77 15.51
C ALA A 172 -23.30 14.49 14.72
N VAL A 173 -23.01 14.92 13.47
CA VAL A 173 -24.00 15.54 12.58
C VAL A 173 -25.08 14.54 12.15
N SER A 174 -24.70 13.28 11.87
CA SER A 174 -25.68 12.23 11.51
C SER A 174 -26.51 11.74 12.70
N SER A 175 -26.06 12.00 13.94
CA SER A 175 -26.72 11.52 15.16
C SER A 175 -27.53 12.60 15.88
N ALA A 176 -27.57 13.84 15.36
CA ALA A 176 -28.33 14.92 15.97
C ALA A 176 -29.85 14.70 15.78
N PRO A 177 -30.62 14.45 16.85
CA PRO A 177 -32.07 14.33 16.73
C PRO A 177 -32.68 15.69 16.38
N GLY A 178 -33.63 15.68 15.45
CA GLY A 178 -34.31 16.87 14.96
C GLY A 178 -34.84 17.75 16.10
N ALA A 179 -34.43 19.02 16.09
CA ALA A 179 -34.90 20.03 17.02
C ALA A 179 -36.40 20.28 16.82
N THR A 180 -37.24 19.62 17.61
CA THR A 180 -38.63 20.02 17.77
C THR A 180 -38.73 21.09 18.86
N ALA A 181 -39.02 22.30 18.39
CA ALA A 181 -39.78 23.39 19.02
C ALA A 181 -39.71 23.56 20.56
N ALA A 182 -39.10 24.66 21.00
CA ALA A 182 -39.56 25.38 22.19
C ALA A 182 -39.27 26.88 22.08
N THR A 183 -40.27 27.65 22.48
CA THR A 183 -40.49 29.08 22.29
C THR A 183 -39.79 29.92 23.36
N SER A 184 -39.37 31.14 22.97
CA SER A 184 -39.16 32.35 23.79
C SER A 184 -37.75 32.69 24.34
N PRO A 185 -37.46 34.00 24.55
CA PRO A 185 -36.17 34.59 24.17
C PRO A 185 -35.37 35.17 25.34
N ALA A 186 -34.04 35.05 25.30
CA ALA A 186 -33.12 35.98 25.97
C ALA A 186 -31.71 35.91 25.38
N VAL A 187 -31.36 36.95 24.63
CA VAL A 187 -30.07 37.60 24.45
C VAL A 187 -28.81 36.88 24.98
N ALA A 188 -28.16 36.14 24.09
CA ALA A 188 -26.73 36.26 23.83
C ALA A 188 -26.55 35.94 22.35
N SER A 189 -26.11 36.90 21.54
CA SER A 189 -25.87 36.69 20.12
C SER A 189 -24.61 35.84 19.94
N SER A 190 -24.73 34.56 20.27
CA SER A 190 -23.83 33.53 19.78
C SER A 190 -23.86 33.60 18.25
N PRO A 191 -22.70 33.54 17.57
CA PRO A 191 -22.69 33.44 16.11
C PRO A 191 -23.60 32.26 15.71
N PRO A 192 -24.41 32.40 14.65
CA PRO A 192 -25.31 31.33 14.25
C PRO A 192 -24.51 30.05 14.07
N SER A 193 -25.07 28.91 14.51
CA SER A 193 -24.41 27.59 14.46
C SER A 193 -23.83 27.28 13.07
N SER A 194 -24.46 27.80 12.00
CA SER A 194 -23.97 27.74 10.62
C SER A 194 -22.62 28.46 10.40
N TYR A 195 -22.38 29.60 11.06
CA TYR A 195 -21.12 30.36 10.96
C TYR A 195 -19.96 29.64 11.65
N VAL A 196 -20.17 29.14 12.87
CA VAL A 196 -19.16 28.37 13.63
C VAL A 196 -18.86 27.04 12.93
N SER A 197 -19.89 26.38 12.39
CA SER A 197 -19.75 25.19 11.56
C SER A 197 -18.99 25.48 10.27
N SER A 198 -19.21 26.65 9.63
CA SER A 198 -18.51 27.02 8.40
C SER A 198 -17.03 27.36 8.61
N LEU A 199 -16.66 28.00 9.73
CA LEU A 199 -15.27 28.29 10.08
C LEU A 199 -14.53 27.02 10.49
N SER A 200 -15.14 26.17 11.30
CA SER A 200 -14.61 24.84 11.64
C SER A 200 -14.42 23.95 10.39
N ALA A 201 -15.39 23.97 9.45
CA ALA A 201 -15.29 23.26 8.18
C ALA A 201 -14.22 23.85 7.25
N ARG A 202 -14.05 25.18 7.18
CA ARG A 202 -13.00 25.83 6.37
C ARG A 202 -11.60 25.56 6.89
N PHE A 203 -11.40 25.61 8.20
CA PHE A 203 -10.13 25.22 8.81
C PHE A 203 -9.88 23.72 8.58
N SER A 204 -10.84 22.84 8.89
CA SER A 204 -10.71 21.39 8.70
C SER A 204 -10.47 20.99 7.22
N ASN A 205 -11.10 21.66 6.25
CA ASN A 205 -10.87 21.42 4.82
C ASN A 205 -9.48 21.87 4.38
N GLY A 206 -8.97 23.01 4.88
CA GLY A 206 -7.60 23.44 4.60
C GLY A 206 -6.54 22.46 5.11
N TYR A 207 -6.78 21.82 6.26
CA TYR A 207 -5.84 20.89 6.88
C TYR A 207 -5.81 19.49 6.24
N ASN A 208 -6.96 18.94 5.83
CA ASN A 208 -7.00 17.68 5.09
C ASN A 208 -6.32 17.79 3.73
N ASN A 209 -6.45 18.95 3.08
CA ASN A 209 -5.78 19.24 1.83
C ASN A 209 -4.27 19.21 2.02
N TRP A 210 -3.73 19.83 3.08
CA TRP A 210 -2.29 19.84 3.31
C TRP A 210 -1.67 18.45 3.52
N CYS A 211 -2.29 17.58 4.34
CA CYS A 211 -1.79 16.21 4.52
C CYS A 211 -1.85 15.40 3.21
N THR A 212 -2.91 15.60 2.43
CA THR A 212 -3.09 14.96 1.12
C THR A 212 -2.10 15.50 0.10
N ASP A 213 -1.84 16.81 0.10
CA ASP A 213 -0.90 17.49 -0.79
C ASP A 213 0.53 17.03 -0.49
N ARG A 214 0.91 16.90 0.78
CA ARG A 214 2.24 16.40 1.15
C ARG A 214 2.44 14.94 0.74
N LEU A 215 1.41 14.11 0.90
CA LEU A 215 1.43 12.73 0.42
C LEU A 215 1.54 12.68 -1.11
N LYS A 216 0.78 13.52 -1.82
CA LYS A 216 0.86 13.65 -3.27
C LYS A 216 2.24 14.09 -3.73
N ASP A 217 2.84 15.06 -3.06
CA ASP A 217 4.18 15.56 -3.41
C ASP A 217 5.26 14.51 -3.20
N CYS A 218 5.25 13.81 -2.06
CA CYS A 218 6.15 12.67 -1.83
C CYS A 218 6.00 11.63 -2.94
N THR A 219 4.76 11.21 -3.20
CA THR A 219 4.46 10.16 -4.17
C THR A 219 4.89 10.57 -5.58
N ARG A 220 4.63 11.83 -5.96
CA ARG A 220 5.00 12.36 -7.27
C ARG A 220 6.50 12.40 -7.45
N GLN A 221 7.22 12.85 -6.42
CA GLN A 221 8.68 12.98 -6.47
C GLN A 221 9.36 11.60 -6.50
N ALA A 222 8.90 10.65 -5.68
CA ALA A 222 9.42 9.30 -5.65
C ALA A 222 9.15 8.57 -6.97
N ALA A 223 7.91 8.65 -7.50
CA ALA A 223 7.57 8.06 -8.79
C ALA A 223 8.36 8.68 -9.95
N TYR A 224 8.66 9.99 -9.90
CA TYR A 224 9.55 10.63 -10.88
C TYR A 224 10.95 10.02 -10.86
N TYR A 225 11.56 9.88 -9.67
CA TYR A 225 12.90 9.30 -9.55
C TYR A 225 12.92 7.85 -10.02
N ALA A 226 11.95 7.03 -9.60
CA ALA A 226 11.88 5.63 -10.03
C ALA A 226 11.67 5.51 -11.54
N THR A 227 10.72 6.25 -12.12
CA THR A 227 10.48 6.26 -13.57
C THR A 227 11.70 6.76 -14.35
N SER A 228 12.48 7.69 -13.79
CA SER A 228 13.66 8.25 -14.46
C SER A 228 14.79 7.24 -14.66
N ASN A 229 14.81 6.14 -13.91
CA ASN A 229 15.77 5.05 -14.10
C ASN A 229 15.61 4.38 -15.47
N MET A 230 14.37 4.30 -15.99
CA MET A 230 14.08 3.71 -17.31
C MET A 230 13.82 4.76 -18.39
N TYR A 231 13.21 5.90 -18.03
CA TYR A 231 12.81 6.96 -18.97
C TYR A 231 13.31 8.34 -18.52
N PRO A 232 14.63 8.58 -18.50
CA PRO A 232 15.22 9.79 -17.91
C PRO A 232 14.73 11.10 -18.54
N LEU A 233 14.38 11.07 -19.83
CA LEU A 233 13.91 12.26 -20.57
C LEU A 233 12.40 12.44 -20.56
N LYS A 234 11.61 11.42 -20.17
CA LYS A 234 10.14 11.44 -20.24
C LYS A 234 9.46 11.26 -18.88
N SER A 235 10.20 10.93 -17.84
CA SER A 235 9.65 10.58 -16.53
C SER A 235 8.74 11.67 -15.95
N ARG A 236 9.06 12.96 -16.11
CA ARG A 236 8.19 14.07 -15.65
C ARG A 236 6.84 14.07 -16.34
N ASP A 237 6.83 13.92 -17.65
CA ASP A 237 5.61 13.96 -18.46
C ASP A 237 4.75 12.73 -18.16
N CYS A 238 5.37 11.53 -18.15
CA CYS A 238 4.65 10.28 -17.90
C CYS A 238 4.05 10.23 -16.49
N VAL A 239 4.81 10.66 -15.48
CA VAL A 239 4.28 10.76 -14.11
C VAL A 239 3.17 11.79 -14.07
N SER A 240 3.34 12.98 -14.63
CA SER A 240 2.30 14.02 -14.59
C SER A 240 1.01 13.57 -15.26
N GLU A 241 1.09 12.86 -16.38
CA GLU A 241 -0.06 12.32 -17.11
C GLU A 241 -0.76 11.20 -16.34
N ALA A 242 0.00 10.28 -15.74
CA ALA A 242 -0.55 9.14 -15.02
C ALA A 242 -1.02 9.48 -13.60
N PHE A 243 -0.50 10.56 -12.99
CA PHE A 243 -0.52 10.78 -11.55
C PHE A 243 -1.92 10.74 -10.94
N GLU A 244 -2.85 11.59 -11.40
CA GLU A 244 -4.15 11.72 -10.73
C GLU A 244 -5.00 10.45 -10.84
N LYS A 245 -4.86 9.71 -11.95
CA LYS A 245 -5.54 8.42 -12.13
C LYS A 245 -4.93 7.36 -11.22
N ALA A 246 -3.60 7.21 -11.25
CA ALA A 246 -2.88 6.24 -10.45
C ALA A 246 -3.04 6.49 -8.94
N PHE A 247 -2.93 7.75 -8.51
CA PHE A 247 -2.99 8.14 -7.11
C PHE A 247 -4.37 7.87 -6.49
N LYS A 248 -5.46 7.96 -7.27
CA LYS A 248 -6.82 7.65 -6.82
C LYS A 248 -7.17 6.16 -6.91
N ASP A 249 -6.40 5.37 -7.66
CA ASP A 249 -6.61 3.94 -7.78
C ASP A 249 -6.12 3.21 -6.53
N MET A 250 -7.07 2.87 -5.66
CA MET A 250 -6.85 2.17 -4.39
C MET A 250 -6.98 0.64 -4.51
N GLU A 251 -7.05 0.07 -5.72
CA GLU A 251 -7.02 -1.38 -5.87
C GLU A 251 -5.67 -1.97 -5.42
N PRO A 252 -5.65 -3.19 -4.86
CA PRO A 252 -6.79 -4.06 -4.60
C PRO A 252 -7.53 -3.74 -3.30
N TRP A 253 -7.12 -2.74 -2.52
CA TRP A 253 -7.67 -2.47 -1.19
C TRP A 253 -9.11 -1.94 -1.20
N GLY A 254 -9.52 -1.31 -2.30
CA GLY A 254 -10.83 -0.68 -2.49
C GLY A 254 -10.78 0.81 -2.13
N GLY A 255 -11.64 1.61 -2.76
CA GLY A 255 -11.84 3.01 -2.37
C GLY A 255 -12.51 3.13 -0.99
N PRO A 256 -12.62 4.35 -0.43
CA PRO A 256 -13.29 4.59 0.86
C PRO A 256 -14.74 4.04 0.92
N GLU A 257 -15.37 3.79 -0.23
CA GLU A 257 -16.71 3.21 -0.34
C GLU A 257 -16.79 1.72 0.09
N ASN A 258 -15.67 0.99 0.06
CA ASN A 258 -15.60 -0.42 0.46
C ASN A 258 -15.12 -0.64 1.90
N ALA A 259 -14.76 0.42 2.64
CA ALA A 259 -14.29 0.32 4.02
C ALA A 259 -15.42 0.11 5.04
N THR A 260 -16.69 0.22 4.62
CA THR A 260 -17.86 0.13 5.51
C THR A 260 -18.34 -1.29 5.77
N THR A 261 -17.90 -2.30 5.02
CA THR A 261 -18.45 -3.67 5.13
C THR A 261 -17.68 -4.63 6.04
N SER A 262 -16.54 -4.23 6.62
CA SER A 262 -15.70 -5.15 7.41
C SER A 262 -15.88 -5.09 8.93
N ASN A 263 -16.78 -4.25 9.46
CA ASN A 263 -17.07 -4.18 10.89
C ASN A 263 -18.56 -4.46 11.16
N THR A 264 -18.96 -5.72 11.01
CA THR A 264 -20.12 -6.23 11.76
C THR A 264 -19.64 -7.44 12.56
N PRO A 265 -19.54 -7.36 13.89
CA PRO A 265 -19.35 -8.54 14.71
C PRO A 265 -20.53 -9.47 14.45
N ASN A 266 -20.26 -10.69 14.01
CA ASN A 266 -21.26 -11.75 13.93
C ASN A 266 -21.89 -11.92 15.31
N GLY A 267 -23.09 -11.37 15.49
CA GLY A 267 -23.93 -11.68 16.64
C GLY A 267 -24.33 -13.15 16.63
N PRO A 268 -24.53 -13.76 17.81
CA PRO A 268 -24.81 -15.19 17.92
C PRO A 268 -26.16 -15.51 17.27
N LYS A 269 -26.13 -16.47 16.32
CA LYS A 269 -27.34 -17.09 15.77
C LYS A 269 -28.12 -17.74 16.91
N LYS A 270 -29.27 -17.17 17.29
CA LYS A 270 -30.29 -17.89 18.07
C LYS A 270 -30.96 -18.89 17.13
N GLY A 271 -30.78 -20.17 17.42
CA GLY A 271 -31.62 -21.22 16.87
C GLY A 271 -32.98 -21.21 17.56
N THR A 272 -34.02 -21.28 16.75
CA THR A 272 -35.36 -21.75 17.10
C THR A 272 -35.81 -22.66 15.98
#